data_AF-A0A9W6YCY5-F1
#
_entry.id   AF-A0A9W6YCY5-F1
#
_cell.length_a   1.000
_cell.length_b   1.000
_cell.length_c   1.000
_cell.angle_alpha   90.00
_cell.angle_beta   90.00
_cell.angle_gamma   90.00
#
_symmetry.space_group_name_H-M   'P 1'
#
loop_
_entity.id
_entity.type
_entity.pdbx_description
1 polymer ?
#
loop_
_entity_poly.entity_id
_entity_poly.type
_entity_poly.pdbx_seq_one_letter_code
_entity_poly.pdbx_strand_id
1 'polypeptide(L)'
;MYFDEFGEALHAVGLAEVAVVRPKVGLNSSSRFDEAVLADSKKALSARSGSEILKNPSYPFYPVIREYQDVVSKEPPYGLPPDRGVGHEVDLVPGTKYCVTRQWRLPRELCDVVDAFFRAKHEAGLRRESKSPQSTPTFCVRKPKGKRRIVHAFNKLNAAWLRP
;
A
#
# COMPACT_ATOMS: atom_id res chain seq x y z
N MET A 1 21.84 -7.69 -14.53
CA MET A 1 21.81 -8.00 -13.09
C MET A 1 20.75 -9.05 -12.84
N TYR A 2 21.20 -10.27 -12.56
CA TYR A 2 20.32 -11.37 -12.15
C TYR A 2 19.86 -11.12 -10.71
N PHE A 3 18.63 -11.52 -10.35
CA PHE A 3 18.10 -11.34 -8.99
C PHE A 3 18.99 -11.98 -7.92
N ASP A 4 19.73 -13.02 -8.28
CA ASP A 4 20.67 -13.72 -7.41
C ASP A 4 21.89 -12.86 -7.08
N GLU A 5 22.44 -12.11 -8.05
CA GLU A 5 23.54 -11.15 -7.82
C GLU A 5 23.13 -10.03 -6.86
N PHE A 6 21.88 -9.58 -6.93
CA PHE A 6 21.34 -8.57 -6.01
C PHE A 6 21.15 -9.12 -4.59
N GLY A 7 20.74 -10.39 -4.46
CA GLY A 7 20.65 -11.08 -3.17
C GLY A 7 22.02 -11.22 -2.51
N GLU A 8 23.03 -11.66 -3.25
CA GLU A 8 24.41 -11.77 -2.77
C GLU A 8 24.98 -10.41 -2.37
N ALA A 9 24.72 -9.37 -3.16
CA ALA A 9 25.15 -8.00 -2.83
C ALA A 9 24.53 -7.52 -1.50
N LEU A 10 23.25 -7.81 -1.25
CA LEU A 10 22.58 -7.46 0.01
C LEU A 10 23.14 -8.24 1.21
N HIS A 11 23.51 -9.50 1.02
CA HIS A 11 24.21 -10.30 2.02
C HIS A 11 25.58 -9.71 2.36
N ALA A 12 26.35 -9.30 1.34
CA ALA A 12 27.68 -8.73 1.52
C ALA A 12 27.67 -7.41 2.33
N VAL A 13 26.62 -6.61 2.22
CA VAL A 13 26.48 -5.33 2.95
C VAL A 13 25.67 -5.44 4.26
N GLY A 14 25.34 -6.67 4.70
CA GLY A 14 24.56 -6.89 5.94
C GLY A 14 23.11 -6.42 5.86
N LEU A 15 22.60 -6.13 4.65
CA LEU A 15 21.22 -5.68 4.39
C LEU A 15 20.31 -6.81 3.91
N ALA A 16 20.79 -8.06 3.94
CA ALA A 16 19.95 -9.22 3.66
C ALA A 16 18.69 -9.19 4.51
N GLU A 17 18.77 -8.72 5.76
CA GLU A 17 17.64 -8.52 6.68
C GLU A 17 16.65 -7.42 6.27
N VAL A 18 16.96 -6.59 5.30
CA VAL A 18 16.11 -5.48 4.85
C VAL A 18 15.28 -5.84 3.62
N ALA A 19 15.74 -6.79 2.80
CA ALA A 19 15.03 -7.21 1.58
C ALA A 19 14.73 -8.72 1.56
N VAL A 20 13.51 -9.10 1.15
CA VAL A 20 13.13 -10.51 0.98
C VAL A 20 13.31 -10.87 -0.49
N VAL A 21 14.43 -11.50 -0.82
CA VAL A 21 14.64 -12.11 -2.13
C VAL A 21 13.93 -13.47 -2.10
N ARG A 22 12.78 -13.56 -2.78
CA ARG A 22 12.12 -14.86 -2.96
C ARG A 22 12.83 -15.60 -4.09
N PRO A 23 13.25 -16.87 -3.91
CA PRO A 23 13.67 -17.67 -5.04
C PRO A 23 12.51 -17.79 -6.03
N LYS A 24 12.83 -17.91 -7.33
CA LYS A 24 11.85 -18.14 -8.42
C LYS A 24 11.16 -19.50 -8.26
N VAL A 25 10.38 -19.71 -7.20
CA VAL A 25 9.42 -20.81 -7.13
C VAL A 25 8.08 -20.25 -7.59
N GLY A 26 7.51 -20.92 -8.60
CA GLY A 26 6.43 -20.43 -9.45
C GLY A 26 5.33 -19.66 -8.72
N LEU A 27 4.94 -18.53 -9.31
CA LEU A 27 3.77 -17.75 -8.92
C LEU A 27 2.55 -18.67 -8.91
N ASN A 28 2.07 -18.99 -7.72
CA ASN A 28 0.85 -19.74 -7.52
C ASN A 28 -0.33 -18.99 -8.15
N SER A 29 -0.86 -19.53 -9.26
CA SER A 29 -1.94 -18.94 -10.04
C SER A 29 -3.34 -19.12 -9.42
N SER A 30 -3.42 -19.45 -8.12
CA SER A 30 -4.69 -19.70 -7.44
C SER A 30 -4.84 -18.83 -6.20
N SER A 31 -6.02 -18.22 -6.05
CA SER A 31 -6.41 -17.35 -4.92
C SER A 31 -6.67 -18.09 -3.61
N ARG A 32 -6.44 -19.41 -3.55
CA ARG A 32 -6.53 -20.17 -2.30
C ARG A 32 -5.26 -19.92 -1.48
N PHE A 33 -5.42 -19.15 -0.42
CA PHE A 33 -4.39 -18.89 0.56
C PHE A 33 -4.07 -20.20 1.30
N ASP A 34 -2.87 -20.73 1.10
CA ASP A 34 -2.33 -21.81 1.92
C ASP A 34 -1.88 -21.24 3.28
N GLU A 35 -2.43 -21.80 4.35
CA GLU A 35 -2.24 -21.34 5.72
C GLU A 35 -0.81 -21.60 6.23
N ALA A 36 -0.14 -22.64 5.73
CA ALA A 36 1.26 -22.93 6.05
C ALA A 36 2.20 -21.90 5.41
N VAL A 37 1.98 -21.55 4.13
CA VAL A 37 2.73 -20.49 3.43
C VAL A 37 2.50 -19.13 4.12
N LEU A 38 1.30 -18.91 4.64
CA LEU A 38 0.98 -17.72 5.42
C LEU A 38 1.70 -17.70 6.78
N ALA A 39 1.85 -18.83 7.44
CA ALA A 39 2.54 -18.95 8.73
C ALA A 39 4.05 -18.66 8.58
N ASP A 40 4.70 -19.24 7.57
CA ASP A 40 6.12 -19.02 7.31
C ASP A 40 6.40 -17.58 6.86
N SER A 41 5.55 -17.03 5.98
CA SER A 41 5.65 -15.62 5.60
C SER A 41 5.31 -14.67 6.76
N LYS A 42 4.37 -15.03 7.65
CA LYS A 42 4.11 -14.28 8.89
C LYS A 42 5.30 -14.30 9.82
N LYS A 43 5.98 -15.44 10.00
CA LYS A 43 7.14 -15.58 10.88
C LYS A 43 8.32 -14.76 10.35
N ALA A 44 8.62 -14.84 9.06
CA ALA A 44 9.64 -14.02 8.41
C ALA A 44 9.33 -12.51 8.44
N LEU A 45 8.08 -12.10 8.20
CA LEU A 45 7.63 -10.70 8.28
C LEU A 45 7.42 -10.18 9.71
N SER A 46 7.34 -11.07 10.70
CA SER A 46 7.26 -10.73 12.12
C SER A 46 8.65 -10.49 12.69
N ALA A 47 9.64 -11.29 12.30
CA ALA A 47 11.03 -11.12 12.71
C ALA A 47 11.66 -9.83 12.13
N ARG A 48 11.17 -9.33 10.98
CA ARG A 48 11.62 -8.07 10.36
C ARG A 48 10.63 -6.93 10.56
N SER A 49 10.37 -6.57 11.81
CA SER A 49 9.66 -5.33 12.07
C SER A 49 10.63 -4.17 11.80
N GLY A 50 10.62 -3.59 10.60
CA GLY A 50 11.41 -2.38 10.28
C GLY A 50 11.16 -1.20 11.23
N SER A 51 10.11 -1.28 12.06
CA SER A 51 9.85 -0.34 13.15
C SER A 51 10.76 -0.50 14.38
N GLU A 52 11.46 -1.61 14.56
CA GLU A 52 12.48 -1.79 15.61
C GLU A 52 13.76 -1.04 15.27
N ILE A 53 14.11 -0.98 13.98
CA ILE A 53 15.24 -0.19 13.47
C ILE A 53 15.07 1.30 13.82
N LEU A 54 13.82 1.81 13.79
CA LEU A 54 13.51 3.19 14.19
C LEU A 54 13.69 3.45 15.70
N LYS A 55 13.77 2.40 16.52
CA LYS A 55 13.73 2.51 17.98
C LYS A 55 15.03 2.12 18.66
N ASN A 56 15.91 1.38 17.99
CA ASN A 56 17.13 0.83 18.59
C ASN A 56 18.33 1.77 18.35
N PRO A 57 18.85 2.46 19.39
CA PRO A 57 20.01 3.34 19.26
C PRO A 57 21.30 2.61 18.90
N SER A 58 21.34 1.29 19.11
CA SER A 58 22.50 0.46 18.78
C SER A 58 22.61 0.15 17.28
N TYR A 59 21.62 0.53 16.47
CA TYR A 59 21.64 0.25 15.03
C TYR A 59 22.59 1.24 14.31
N PRO A 60 23.47 0.78 13.39
CA PRO A 60 24.44 1.64 12.72
C PRO A 60 23.82 2.84 12.00
N PHE A 61 22.57 2.71 11.54
CA PHE A 61 21.84 3.74 10.80
C PHE A 61 20.95 4.62 11.69
N TYR A 62 20.92 4.40 13.01
CA TYR A 62 20.10 5.18 13.93
C TYR A 62 20.37 6.70 13.86
N PRO A 63 21.62 7.20 13.74
CA PRO A 63 21.88 8.63 13.57
C PRO A 63 21.20 9.22 12.34
N VAL A 64 21.26 8.50 11.20
CA VAL A 64 20.66 8.92 9.93
C VAL A 64 19.13 8.90 10.02
N ILE A 65 18.55 7.86 10.63
CA ILE A 65 17.09 7.77 10.81
C ILE A 65 16.58 8.91 11.69
N ARG A 66 17.34 9.30 12.72
CA ARG A 66 17.00 10.41 13.59
C ARG A 66 17.09 11.76 12.86
N GLU A 67 18.09 11.94 12.00
CA GLU A 67 18.23 13.13 11.16
C GLU A 67 17.05 13.29 10.19
N TYR A 68 16.62 12.20 9.57
CA TYR A 68 15.53 12.15 8.59
C TYR A 68 14.20 11.65 9.18
N GLN A 69 13.94 11.95 10.45
CA GLN A 69 12.73 11.47 11.14
C GLN A 69 11.44 12.04 10.55
N ASP A 70 11.52 13.21 9.92
CA ASP A 70 10.43 13.88 9.21
C ASP A 70 9.97 13.08 7.98
N VAL A 71 10.88 12.40 7.29
CA VAL A 71 10.60 11.57 6.10
C VAL A 71 10.51 10.06 6.41
N VAL A 72 11.28 9.57 7.38
CA VAL A 72 11.30 8.16 7.82
C VAL A 72 10.53 8.02 9.14
N SER A 73 9.20 8.11 9.06
CA SER A 73 8.31 7.94 10.21
C SER A 73 7.53 6.63 10.18
N LYS A 74 7.16 6.15 11.38
CA LYS A 74 6.20 5.05 11.54
C LYS A 74 4.77 5.51 11.27
N GLU A 75 4.51 6.79 11.50
CA GLU A 75 3.20 7.39 11.33
C GLU A 75 3.04 7.89 9.89
N PRO A 76 1.86 7.70 9.27
CA PRO A 76 1.62 8.23 7.95
C PRO A 76 1.63 9.77 7.97
N PRO A 77 2.08 10.44 6.90
CA PRO A 77 2.09 11.88 6.83
C PRO A 77 0.67 12.45 6.92
N TYR A 78 0.59 13.63 7.52
CA TYR A 78 -0.61 14.45 7.55
C TYR A 78 -0.55 15.45 6.40
N GLY A 79 -1.62 15.55 5.62
CA GLY A 79 -1.70 16.44 4.47
C GLY A 79 -1.11 15.87 3.18
N LEU A 80 -1.29 16.63 2.10
CA LEU A 80 -0.70 16.35 0.81
C LEU A 80 0.80 16.68 0.82
N PRO A 81 1.61 15.98 0.01
CA PRO A 81 3.00 16.37 -0.18
C PRO A 81 3.08 17.80 -0.77
N PRO A 82 4.20 18.53 -0.55
CA PRO A 82 4.43 19.81 -1.19
C PRO A 82 4.28 19.71 -2.71
N ASP A 83 3.69 20.72 -3.33
CA ASP A 83 3.58 20.79 -4.79
C ASP A 83 4.98 20.88 -5.41
N ARG A 84 5.23 20.04 -6.40
CA ARG A 84 6.49 19.97 -7.16
C ARG A 84 6.29 20.28 -8.64
N GLY A 85 5.12 20.78 -9.03
CA GLY A 85 4.78 21.09 -10.42
C GLY A 85 4.51 19.86 -11.30
N VAL A 86 4.51 18.65 -10.72
CA VAL A 86 4.20 17.39 -11.41
C VAL A 86 2.99 16.77 -10.74
N GLY A 87 1.86 16.77 -11.46
CA GLY A 87 0.61 16.14 -11.04
C GLY A 87 0.38 14.81 -11.75
N HIS A 88 -0.35 13.89 -11.12
CA HIS A 88 -0.89 12.73 -11.82
C HIS A 88 -2.15 13.16 -12.57
N GLU A 89 -2.08 13.15 -13.90
CA GLU A 89 -3.24 13.27 -14.78
C GLU A 89 -3.66 11.90 -15.30
N VAL A 90 -4.95 11.72 -15.53
CA VAL A 90 -5.53 10.47 -16.02
C VAL A 90 -6.24 10.76 -17.32
N ASP A 91 -5.58 10.43 -18.43
CA ASP A 91 -6.13 10.61 -19.76
C ASP A 91 -7.14 9.50 -20.07
N LEU A 92 -8.35 9.91 -20.44
CA LEU A 92 -9.42 8.99 -20.83
C LEU A 92 -9.55 8.94 -22.36
N VAL A 93 -9.96 7.79 -22.88
CA VAL A 93 -10.21 7.64 -24.33
C VAL A 93 -11.21 8.72 -24.77
N PRO A 94 -10.96 9.46 -25.87
CA PRO A 94 -11.88 10.51 -26.31
C PRO A 94 -13.30 9.98 -26.51
N GLY A 95 -14.29 10.73 -26.03
CA GLY A 95 -15.70 10.31 -26.06
C GLY A 95 -16.13 9.37 -24.93
N THR A 96 -15.25 9.03 -23.98
CA THR A 96 -15.64 8.23 -22.81
C THR A 96 -16.65 8.99 -21.95
N LYS A 97 -17.78 8.35 -21.68
CA LYS A 97 -18.78 8.82 -20.71
C LYS A 97 -18.29 8.65 -19.26
N TYR A 98 -18.92 9.36 -18.33
CA TYR A 98 -18.59 9.24 -16.90
C TYR A 98 -18.67 7.79 -16.40
N CYS A 99 -17.59 7.36 -15.73
CA CYS A 99 -17.54 6.07 -15.07
C CYS A 99 -18.31 6.14 -13.75
N VAL A 100 -19.60 5.78 -13.79
CA VAL A 100 -20.46 5.67 -12.61
C VAL A 100 -20.63 4.20 -12.27
N THR A 101 -20.30 3.83 -11.03
CA THR A 101 -20.53 2.51 -10.47
C THR A 101 -21.06 2.65 -9.05
N ARG A 102 -22.27 2.12 -8.81
CA ARG A 102 -22.92 2.22 -7.50
C ARG A 102 -22.10 1.48 -6.44
N GLN A 103 -22.03 2.07 -5.24
CA GLN A 103 -21.51 1.40 -4.05
C GLN A 103 -22.24 0.07 -3.83
N TRP A 104 -21.48 -1.02 -3.72
CA TRP A 104 -22.04 -2.33 -3.38
C TRP A 104 -22.57 -2.33 -1.95
N ARG A 105 -23.60 -3.15 -1.71
CA ARG A 105 -24.12 -3.36 -0.35
C ARG A 105 -23.03 -4.00 0.50
N LEU A 106 -22.68 -3.36 1.60
CA LEU A 106 -21.74 -3.86 2.58
C LEU A 106 -22.49 -4.20 3.88
N PRO A 107 -22.07 -5.24 4.62
CA PRO A 107 -22.48 -5.43 6.01
C PRO A 107 -22.20 -4.18 6.85
N ARG A 108 -23.02 -3.93 7.86
CA ARG A 108 -22.93 -2.72 8.70
C ARG A 108 -21.54 -2.52 9.30
N GLU A 109 -20.92 -3.59 9.80
CA GLU A 109 -19.55 -3.54 10.34
C GLU A 109 -18.48 -3.12 9.31
N LEU A 110 -18.72 -3.39 8.02
CA LEU A 110 -17.81 -2.94 6.96
C LEU A 110 -18.06 -1.48 6.61
N CYS A 111 -19.31 -1.01 6.65
CA CYS A 111 -19.64 0.41 6.50
C CYS A 111 -18.94 1.24 7.57
N ASP A 112 -19.05 0.85 8.84
CA ASP A 112 -18.44 1.60 9.95
C ASP A 112 -16.91 1.73 9.79
N VAL A 113 -16.25 0.68 9.28
CA VAL A 113 -14.80 0.72 9.00
C VAL A 113 -14.46 1.61 7.81
N VAL A 114 -15.28 1.60 6.76
CA VAL A 114 -15.08 2.49 5.60
C VAL A 114 -15.27 3.95 6.03
N ASP A 115 -16.31 4.24 6.81
CA ASP A 115 -16.62 5.59 7.28
C ASP A 115 -15.55 6.12 8.23
N ALA A 116 -15.08 5.29 9.17
CA ALA A 116 -13.97 5.66 10.06
C ALA A 116 -12.68 5.95 9.27
N PHE A 117 -12.39 5.16 8.24
CA PHE A 117 -11.24 5.41 7.37
C PHE A 117 -11.38 6.72 6.60
N PHE A 118 -12.55 7.01 6.03
CA PHE A 118 -12.79 8.25 5.30
C PHE A 118 -12.73 9.47 6.21
N ARG A 119 -13.24 9.39 7.44
CA ARG A 119 -13.14 10.46 8.43
C ARG A 119 -11.69 10.78 8.76
N ALA A 120 -10.89 9.75 9.09
CA ALA A 120 -9.47 9.92 9.38
C ALA A 120 -8.69 10.51 8.20
N LYS A 121 -9.02 10.11 6.95
CA LYS A 121 -8.39 10.67 5.75
C LYS A 121 -8.83 12.10 5.43
N HIS A 122 -10.08 12.44 5.76
CA HIS A 122 -10.59 13.80 5.61
C HIS A 122 -9.93 14.75 6.63
N GLU A 123 -9.88 14.35 7.90
CA GLU A 123 -9.15 15.09 8.95
C GLU A 123 -7.69 15.31 8.53
N ALA A 124 -7.02 14.24 8.07
CA ALA A 124 -5.66 14.32 7.55
C ALA A 124 -5.47 15.15 6.27
N GLY A 125 -6.50 15.76 5.70
CA GLY A 125 -6.40 16.55 4.47
C GLY A 125 -6.03 15.72 3.21
N LEU A 126 -6.09 14.39 3.30
CA LEU A 126 -5.76 13.47 2.20
C LEU A 126 -6.96 13.21 1.30
N ARG A 127 -8.18 13.50 1.78
CA ARG A 127 -9.43 13.36 1.02
C ARG A 127 -10.31 14.57 1.29
N ARG A 128 -11.02 15.01 0.25
CA ARG A 128 -12.08 16.02 0.34
C ARG A 128 -13.40 15.47 -0.20
N GLU A 129 -14.49 16.11 0.18
CA GLU A 129 -15.76 15.90 -0.49
C GLU A 129 -15.69 16.36 -1.95
N SER A 130 -16.39 15.64 -2.84
CA SER A 130 -16.40 15.95 -4.26
C SER A 130 -17.80 15.78 -4.83
N LYS A 131 -18.22 16.69 -5.70
CA LYS A 131 -19.45 16.58 -6.51
C LYS A 131 -19.16 15.96 -7.89
N SER A 132 -18.19 15.03 -7.94
CA SER A 132 -17.77 14.41 -9.20
C SER A 132 -18.92 13.60 -9.81
N PRO A 133 -19.15 13.70 -11.12
CA PRO A 133 -20.06 12.81 -11.82
C PRO A 133 -19.54 11.37 -11.88
N GLN A 134 -18.27 11.12 -11.54
CA GLN A 134 -17.65 9.79 -11.53
C GLN A 134 -17.70 9.15 -10.14
N SER A 135 -17.91 7.84 -10.09
CA SER A 135 -17.93 7.08 -8.83
C SER A 135 -17.45 5.65 -8.99
N THR A 136 -16.77 5.15 -7.96
CA THR A 136 -16.29 3.78 -7.87
C THR A 136 -16.64 3.19 -6.51
N PRO A 137 -17.05 1.91 -6.44
CA PRO A 137 -17.38 1.29 -5.17
C PRO A 137 -16.11 1.05 -4.36
N THR A 138 -16.26 1.19 -3.05
CA THR A 138 -15.21 0.95 -2.06
C THR A 138 -15.58 -0.27 -1.23
N PHE A 139 -14.60 -1.09 -0.87
CA PHE A 139 -14.79 -2.23 0.02
C PHE A 139 -13.56 -2.50 0.87
N CYS A 140 -13.69 -3.43 1.82
CA CYS A 140 -12.64 -3.80 2.75
C CYS A 140 -12.11 -5.20 2.44
N VAL A 141 -10.78 -5.37 2.50
CA VAL A 141 -10.12 -6.67 2.43
C VAL A 141 -9.41 -6.95 3.74
N ARG A 142 -9.59 -8.16 4.31
CA ARG A 142 -8.86 -8.62 5.49
C ARG A 142 -7.42 -8.96 5.10
N LYS A 143 -6.45 -8.42 5.85
CA LYS A 143 -5.03 -8.77 5.72
C LYS A 143 -4.64 -9.86 6.73
N PRO A 144 -3.52 -10.58 6.50
CA PRO A 144 -3.10 -11.70 7.34
C PRO A 144 -2.95 -11.39 8.83
N LYS A 145 -2.61 -10.14 9.18
CA LYS A 145 -2.49 -9.64 10.57
C LYS A 145 -3.82 -9.09 11.13
N GLY A 146 -4.97 -9.47 10.56
CA GLY A 146 -6.30 -9.01 10.99
C GLY A 146 -6.66 -7.58 10.56
N LYS A 147 -5.69 -6.74 10.19
CA LYS A 147 -5.92 -5.38 9.69
C LYS A 147 -6.81 -5.38 8.43
N ARG A 148 -7.80 -4.49 8.38
CA ARG A 148 -8.61 -4.24 7.18
C ARG A 148 -7.91 -3.20 6.29
N ARG A 149 -7.95 -3.40 4.97
CA ARG A 149 -7.48 -2.43 3.97
C ARG A 149 -8.67 -1.97 3.13
N ILE A 150 -8.82 -0.66 2.97
CA ILE A 150 -9.79 -0.07 2.05
C ILE A 150 -9.28 -0.23 0.62
N VAL A 151 -10.17 -0.68 -0.27
CA VAL A 151 -9.92 -0.91 -1.69
C VAL A 151 -10.99 -0.21 -2.50
N HIS A 152 -10.58 0.58 -3.49
CA HIS A 152 -11.45 1.18 -4.49
C HIS A 152 -11.41 0.34 -5.76
N ALA A 153 -12.57 -0.04 -6.29
CA ALA A 153 -12.64 -0.84 -7.52
C ALA A 153 -12.62 0.07 -8.75
N PHE A 154 -11.43 0.52 -9.15
CA PHE A 154 -11.23 1.38 -10.32
C PHE A 154 -11.32 0.64 -11.66
N ASN A 155 -11.70 -0.64 -11.71
CA ASN A 155 -11.70 -1.46 -12.93
C ASN A 155 -12.39 -0.78 -14.14
N LYS A 156 -13.56 -0.16 -13.93
CA LYS A 156 -14.30 0.55 -14.99
C LYS A 156 -13.58 1.82 -15.46
N LEU A 157 -12.99 2.54 -14.50
CA LEU A 157 -12.19 3.74 -14.79
C LEU A 157 -10.93 3.36 -15.56
N ASN A 158 -10.19 2.34 -15.09
CA ASN A 158 -8.97 1.82 -15.71
C ASN A 158 -9.19 1.27 -17.12
N ALA A 159 -10.37 0.71 -17.41
CA ALA A 159 -10.72 0.26 -18.76
C ALA A 159 -10.90 1.42 -19.75
N ALA A 160 -11.19 2.62 -19.25
CA ALA A 160 -11.34 3.84 -20.04
C ALA A 160 -10.05 4.67 -20.14
N TRP A 161 -8.98 4.25 -19.47
CA TRP A 161 -7.69 4.93 -19.52
C TRP A 161 -7.05 4.76 -20.89
N LEU A 162 -6.54 5.85 -21.44
CA LEU A 162 -5.58 5.80 -22.52
C LEU A 162 -4.31 5.18 -21.96
N ARG A 163 -3.95 3.99 -22.46
CA ARG A 163 -2.66 3.39 -22.12
C ARG A 163 -1.60 3.99 -23.05
N PRO A 164 -0.46 4.45 -22.53
CA PRO A 164 0.69 4.81 -23.34
C PRO A 164 1.28 3.58 -24.06
#